data_AF-A0A076MVF3-F1
#
_entry.id   AF-A0A076MVF3-F1
#
_cell.length_a   1.000
_cell.length_b   1.000
_cell.length_c   1.000
_cell.angle_alpha   90.00
_cell.angle_beta   90.00
_cell.angle_gamma   90.00
#
_symmetry.space_group_name_H-M   'P 1'
#
loop_
_entity.id
_entity.type
_entity.pdbx_description
1 polymer ?
#
loop_
_entity_poly.entity_id
_entity_poly.type
_entity_poly.pdbx_seq_one_letter_code
_entity_poly.pdbx_strand_id
1 'polypeptide(L)' 'MTRDPHIHVQRGAAHAGFALRGLVASTFGLVADAPVEVTTGCGAACPTR' A
#
# COMPACT_ATOMS: atom_id res chain seq x y z
N MET A 1 -24.07 -3.58 13.07
CA MET A 1 -22.75 -3.25 12.49
C MET A 1 -22.80 -1.83 11.96
N THR A 2 -22.34 -0.88 12.78
CA THR A 2 -22.17 0.52 12.35
C THR A 2 -21.03 0.53 11.34
N ARG A 3 -21.32 0.87 10.07
CA ARG A 3 -20.29 1.13 9.06
C ARG A 3 -19.60 2.44 9.47
N ASP A 4 -18.51 2.32 10.21
CA ASP A 4 -17.63 3.46 10.46
C ASP A 4 -17.10 3.96 9.11
N PRO A 5 -17.36 5.22 8.72
CA PRO A 5 -17.04 5.73 7.38
C PRO A 5 -15.56 6.09 7.28
N HIS A 6 -14.68 5.10 7.38
CA HIS A 6 -13.25 5.24 7.16
C HIS A 6 -12.79 4.48 5.92
N ILE A 7 -11.79 5.03 5.23
CA ILE A 7 -11.10 4.33 4.15
C ILE A 7 -10.01 3.45 4.76
N HIS A 8 -9.95 2.18 4.34
CA HIS A 8 -8.89 1.27 4.76
C HIS A 8 -7.63 1.54 3.95
N VAL A 9 -6.68 2.25 4.55
CA VAL A 9 -5.35 2.46 3.95
C VAL A 9 -4.42 1.29 4.28
N GLN A 10 -3.49 0.99 3.38
CA GLN A 10 -2.44 0.00 3.66
C GLN A 10 -1.69 0.39 4.95
N ARG A 11 -1.49 -0.61 5.81
CA ARG A 11 -0.70 -0.46 7.03
C ARG A 11 0.73 -0.10 6.65
N GLY A 12 1.17 1.07 7.12
CA GLY A 12 2.49 1.60 6.80
C GLY A 12 2.59 2.22 5.40
N ALA A 13 1.49 2.70 4.80
CA ALA A 13 1.53 3.46 3.54
C ALA A 13 2.51 4.66 3.58
N ALA A 14 2.75 5.24 4.76
CA ALA A 14 3.73 6.32 4.97
C ALA A 14 5.16 5.82 5.29
N HIS A 15 5.39 4.51 5.37
CA HIS A 15 6.70 3.95 5.66
C HIS A 15 7.60 3.95 4.42
N ALA A 16 8.91 3.94 4.66
CA ALA A 16 10.00 4.12 3.70
C ALA A 16 9.91 3.32 2.37
N GLY A 17 9.14 2.23 2.33
CA GLY A 17 8.94 1.42 1.12
C GLY A 17 8.30 2.19 -0.05
N PHE A 18 7.40 3.15 0.21
CA PHE A 18 6.80 3.98 -0.86
C PHE A 18 7.83 4.94 -1.46
N ALA A 19 8.60 5.63 -0.62
CA ALA A 19 9.64 6.56 -1.07
C ALA A 19 10.76 5.84 -1.82
N LEU A 20 11.20 4.67 -1.35
CA LEU A 20 12.20 3.85 -2.02
C LEU A 20 11.72 3.37 -3.39
N ARG A 21 10.47 2.89 -3.49
CA ARG A 21 9.88 2.49 -4.78
C ARG A 21 9.79 3.65 -5.76
N GLY A 22 9.37 4.83 -5.29
CA GLY A 22 9.35 6.05 -6.09
C GLY A 22 10.74 6.41 -6.61
N LEU A 23 11.75 6.40 -5.73
CA LEU A 23 13.13 6.70 -6.09
C LEU A 23 13.67 5.70 -7.15
N VAL A 24 13.54 4.40 -6.91
CA VAL A 24 14.00 3.36 -7.85
C VAL A 24 13.31 3.48 -9.21
N ALA A 25 12.00 3.74 -9.23
CA ALA A 25 11.25 3.96 -10.46
C ALA A 25 11.71 5.22 -11.20
N SER A 26 11.92 6.33 -10.50
CA SER A 26 12.39 7.59 -11.11
C SER A 26 13.84 7.50 -11.61
N THR A 27 14.72 6.77 -10.93
CA THR A 27 16.14 6.66 -11.30
C THR A 27 16.39 5.63 -12.40
N PHE A 28 15.71 4.47 -12.34
CA PHE A 28 16.01 3.34 -13.21
C PHE A 28 14.89 2.98 -14.19
N GLY A 29 13.72 3.63 -14.10
CA GLY A 29 12.53 3.23 -14.86
C GLY A 29 11.96 1.88 -14.42
N LEU A 30 12.40 1.34 -13.28
CA LEU A 30 12.01 0.03 -12.79
C LEU A 30 10.82 0.17 -11.82
N VAL A 31 9.66 -0.33 -12.23
CA VAL A 31 8.48 -0.47 -11.36
C VAL A 31 8.33 -1.95 -11.02
N ALA A 32 8.47 -2.27 -9.74
CA ALA A 32 8.11 -3.60 -9.23
C ALA A 32 6.59 -3.78 -9.30
N ASP A 33 6.13 -5.01 -9.56
CA ASP A 33 4.71 -5.32 -9.57
C ASP A 33 4.01 -4.87 -8.27
N ALA A 34 2.74 -4.49 -8.43
CA ALA A 34 1.90 -4.20 -7.29
C ALA A 34 1.76 -5.46 -6.42
N PRO A 35 1.71 -5.32 -5.08
CA PRO A 35 1.34 -6.45 -4.24
C PRO A 35 -0.03 -6.98 -4.68
N VAL A 36 -0.28 -8.28 -4.49
CA VAL A 36 -1.59 -8.90 -4.72
C VAL A 36 -2.52 -8.77 -3.52
N GLU A 37 -1.95 -8.55 -2.34
CA GLU A 37 -2.67 -8.36 -1.09
C GLU A 37 -1.95 -7.35 -0.20
N VAL A 38 -2.72 -6.53 0.51
CA VAL A 38 -2.21 -5.59 1.51
C VAL A 38 -2.90 -5.79 2.85
N THR A 39 -2.13 -5.71 3.94
CA THR A 39 -2.70 -5.53 5.28
C THR A 39 -3.09 -4.08 5.45
N THR A 40 -4.32 -3.82 5.87
CA THR A 40 -4.84 -2.47 6.11
C THR A 40 -4.56 -2.03 7.56
N GLY A 41 -4.65 -0.72 7.81
CA GLY A 41 -4.44 -0.15 9.16
C GLY A 41 -5.40 -0.69 10.22
N CYS A 42 -6.59 -1.17 9.82
CA CYS A 42 -7.54 -1.83 10.73
C CYS A 42 -7.24 -3.33 10.94
N GLY A 43 -6.18 -3.87 10.31
CA GLY A 43 -5.75 -5.26 10.45
C GLY A 43 -6.36 -6.24 9.44
N ALA A 44 -7.27 -5.80 8.58
CA ALA A 44 -7.84 -6.65 7.53
C ALA A 44 -6.84 -6.83 6.36
N ALA A 45 -6.73 -8.05 5.84
CA ALA A 45 -6.10 -8.33 4.56
C ALA A 45 -7.06 -7.96 3.42
N CYS A 46 -6.57 -7.27 2.40
CA CYS A 46 -7.38 -6.81 1.28
C CYS A 46 -6.65 -7.07 -0.05
N PRO A 47 -7.30 -7.70 -1.05
CA PRO A 47 -6.71 -7.88 -2.37
C PRO A 47 -6.52 -6.54 -3.09
N THR A 48 -5.43 -6.42 -3.83
CA THR A 48 -5.07 -5.22 -4.58
C THR A 48 -5.17 -5.47 -6.08
N ARG A 49 -6.41 -5.73 -6.52
CA ARG A 49 -6.82 -6.03 -7.90
C ARG A 49 -6.33 -7.34 -8.50
#